data_AF-A0A6N7SX25-F1
#
_entry.id   AF-A0A6N7SX25-F1
#
_cell.length_a   1.000
_cell.length_b   1.000
_cell.length_c   1.000
_cell.angle_alpha   90.00
_cell.angle_beta   90.00
_cell.angle_gamma   90.00
#
_symmetry.space_group_name_H-M   'P 1'
#
loop_
_entity.id
_entity.type
_entity.pdbx_description
1 polymer ?
#
loop_
_entity_poly.entity_id
_entity_poly.type
_entity_poly.pdbx_seq_one_letter_code
_entity_poly.pdbx_strand_id
1 'polypeptide(L)'
;MDDLNLSLVQIRDRANIARKNAKRSYGELFSFVFYSDMERQQMIKEKDIENRMEDALREGEFTVFLQPKIEPEHNTVKGAEALVRWQTREGGFMMPGDFIPFLRKMVLLSSWTCMYLKGPALCSAAGWTAVWNQFLYQ
;
A
#
# COMPACT_ATOMS: atom_id res chain seq x y z
N MET A 1 -2.70 -31.02 14.23
CA MET A 1 -1.65 -31.91 14.77
C MET A 1 -1.31 -32.81 13.63
N ASP A 2 -0.16 -32.61 12.98
CA ASP A 2 0.56 -33.61 12.16
C ASP A 2 1.53 -32.87 11.26
N ASP A 3 2.78 -32.79 11.70
CA ASP A 3 3.89 -32.25 10.90
C ASP A 3 5.21 -32.82 11.46
N LEU A 4 5.28 -34.15 11.58
CA LEU A 4 6.48 -34.86 12.09
C LEU A 4 7.65 -34.87 11.09
N ASN A 5 7.46 -34.33 9.88
CA ASN A 5 8.45 -34.38 8.79
C ASN A 5 8.99 -32.98 8.41
N LEU A 6 8.84 -32.00 9.29
CA LEU A 6 9.39 -30.66 9.07
C LEU A 6 10.87 -30.59 9.40
N SER A 7 11.64 -29.95 8.53
CA SER A 7 13.03 -29.61 8.83
C SER A 7 13.13 -28.61 9.98
N LEU A 8 14.25 -28.65 10.71
CA LEU A 8 14.56 -27.68 11.77
C LEU A 8 14.47 -26.23 11.28
N VAL A 9 14.85 -25.99 10.03
CA VAL A 9 14.76 -24.68 9.38
C VAL A 9 13.30 -24.22 9.29
N GLN A 10 12.40 -25.08 8.81
CA GLN A 10 10.99 -24.76 8.70
C GLN A 10 10.36 -24.50 10.08
N ILE A 11 10.69 -25.31 11.09
CA ILE A 11 10.18 -25.11 12.46
C ILE A 11 10.60 -23.74 13.00
N ARG A 12 11.87 -23.39 12.85
CA ARG A 12 12.41 -22.09 13.26
C ARG A 12 11.73 -20.94 12.52
N ASP A 13 11.54 -21.07 11.21
CA ASP A 13 10.95 -20.02 10.39
C ASP A 13 9.48 -19.81 10.74
N ARG A 14 8.72 -20.89 10.98
CA ARG A 14 7.33 -20.82 11.47
C ARG A 14 7.23 -20.12 12.83
N ALA A 15 8.12 -20.46 13.77
CA ALA A 15 8.18 -19.81 15.08
C ALA A 15 8.51 -18.30 14.95
N ASN A 16 9.41 -17.94 14.04
CA ASN A 16 9.76 -16.54 13.78
C ASN A 16 8.60 -15.75 13.17
N ILE A 17 7.82 -16.35 12.26
CA ILE A 17 6.62 -15.74 11.68
C ILE A 17 5.60 -15.46 12.78
N ALA A 18 5.24 -16.47 13.58
CA ALA A 18 4.30 -16.32 14.68
C ALA A 18 4.74 -15.24 15.68
N ARG A 19 6.04 -15.20 16.03
CA ARG A 19 6.60 -14.18 16.92
C ARG A 19 6.49 -12.76 16.36
N LYS A 20 6.69 -12.56 15.05
CA LYS A 20 6.59 -11.23 14.42
C LYS A 20 5.16 -10.70 14.45
N ASN A 21 4.18 -11.59 14.33
CA ASN A 21 2.76 -11.23 14.34
C ASN A 21 2.18 -11.07 15.76
N ALA A 22 2.97 -11.37 16.79
CA ALA A 22 2.57 -11.19 18.18
C ALA A 22 2.32 -9.71 18.49
N LYS A 23 1.04 -9.35 18.54
CA LYS A 23 0.59 -8.05 19.05
C LYS A 23 0.78 -8.07 20.56
N ARG A 24 1.66 -7.20 21.08
CA ARG A 24 1.69 -6.90 22.51
C ARG A 24 0.57 -5.93 22.82
N SER A 25 -0.44 -6.41 23.53
CA SER A 25 -1.41 -5.52 24.18
C SER A 25 -0.71 -4.76 25.30
N TYR A 26 -1.00 -3.47 25.44
CA TYR A 26 -0.41 -2.66 26.50
C TYR A 26 -0.89 -3.17 27.87
N GLY A 27 0.03 -3.68 28.70
CA GLY A 27 -0.28 -4.20 30.04
C GLY A 27 -0.23 -5.73 30.19
N GLU A 28 -0.05 -6.50 29.12
CA GLU A 28 0.14 -7.96 29.23
C GLU A 28 1.61 -8.30 29.47
N LEU A 29 1.90 -9.05 30.55
CA LEU A 29 3.25 -9.54 30.86
C LEU A 29 3.76 -10.59 29.84
N PHE A 30 2.84 -11.36 29.25
CA PHE A 30 3.16 -12.43 28.30
C PHE A 30 2.10 -12.50 27.20
N SER A 31 2.53 -12.78 25.97
CA SER A 31 1.67 -12.99 24.80
C SER A 31 2.13 -14.27 24.10
N PHE A 32 1.18 -15.14 23.77
CA PHE A 32 1.42 -16.38 23.03
C PHE A 32 0.65 -16.35 21.71
N VAL A 33 1.31 -16.77 20.63
CA VAL A 33 0.73 -16.79 19.28
C VAL A 33 1.09 -18.11 18.61
N PHE A 34 0.13 -18.67 17.88
CA PHE A 34 0.31 -19.88 17.12
C PHE A 34 0.60 -19.54 15.66
N TYR A 35 1.48 -20.32 15.04
CA TYR A 35 1.71 -20.23 13.60
C TYR A 35 0.43 -20.59 12.85
N SER A 36 0.09 -19.78 11.85
CA SER A 36 -0.96 -20.05 10.88
C SER A 36 -0.40 -19.91 9.47
N ASP A 37 -0.74 -20.84 8.58
CA ASP A 37 -0.34 -20.75 7.18
C ASP A 37 -0.88 -19.50 6.49
N MET A 38 -2.01 -18.96 6.95
CA MET A 38 -2.57 -17.70 6.45
C MET A 38 -1.59 -16.54 6.64
N GLU A 39 -0.89 -16.47 7.78
CA GLU A 39 0.09 -15.43 8.05
C GLU A 39 1.32 -15.56 7.15
N ARG A 40 1.76 -16.81 6.89
CA ARG A 40 2.85 -17.07 5.94
C ARG A 40 2.47 -16.64 4.53
N GLN A 41 1.26 -16.98 4.07
CA GLN A 41 0.78 -16.59 2.75
C GLN A 41 0.68 -15.06 2.63
N GLN A 42 0.20 -14.38 3.66
CA GLN A 42 0.16 -12.92 3.70
C GLN A 42 1.56 -12.31 3.60
N MET A 43 2.54 -12.81 4.35
CA MET A 43 3.92 -12.33 4.26
C MET A 43 4.55 -12.53 2.88
N ILE A 44 4.25 -13.65 2.21
CA ILE A 44 4.70 -13.91 0.84
C ILE A 44 4.06 -12.89 -0.12
N LYS A 45 2.74 -12.72 -0.05
CA LYS A 45 1.99 -11.75 -0.87
C LYS A 45 2.54 -10.33 -0.72
N GLU A 46 2.80 -9.89 0.51
CA GLU A 46 3.36 -8.57 0.80
C GLU A 46 4.75 -8.37 0.18
N LYS A 47 5.61 -9.39 0.27
CA LYS A 47 6.96 -9.36 -0.31
C LYS A 47 6.90 -9.35 -1.84
N ASP A 48 5.96 -10.09 -2.43
CA ASP A 48 5.77 -10.09 -3.88
C ASP A 48 5.31 -8.72 -4.39
N ILE A 49 4.39 -8.07 -3.68
CA ILE A 49 3.96 -6.69 -3.97
C ILE A 49 5.14 -5.72 -3.88
N GLU A 50 5.95 -5.81 -2.82
CA GLU A 50 7.11 -4.95 -2.62
C GLU A 50 8.15 -5.11 -3.75
N ASN A 51 8.45 -6.35 -4.14
CA ASN A 51 9.40 -6.63 -5.22
C ASN A 51 8.89 -6.13 -6.57
N ARG A 52 7.60 -6.32 -6.86
CA ARG A 52 7.00 -5.93 -8.15
C ARG A 52 6.80 -4.42 -8.26
N MET A 53 6.68 -3.72 -7.15
CA MET A 53 6.40 -2.29 -7.13
C MET A 53 7.41 -1.51 -7.99
N GLU A 54 8.71 -1.71 -7.82
CA GLU A 54 9.72 -0.97 -8.59
C GLU A 54 9.64 -1.18 -10.12
N ASP A 55 9.31 -2.40 -10.56
CA ASP A 55 9.11 -2.72 -11.98
C ASP A 55 7.81 -2.09 -12.49
N ALA A 56 6.71 -2.26 -11.76
CA ALA A 56 5.40 -1.70 -12.10
C ALA A 56 5.44 -0.16 -12.24
N LEU A 57 6.25 0.48 -11.40
CA LEU A 57 6.53 1.90 -11.44
C LEU A 57 7.26 2.32 -12.73
N ARG A 58 8.24 1.50 -13.19
CA ARG A 58 8.97 1.73 -14.46
C ARG A 58 8.13 1.43 -15.69
N GLU A 59 7.26 0.42 -15.62
CA GLU A 59 6.37 0.01 -16.72
C GLU A 59 5.12 0.90 -16.85
N GLY A 60 4.90 1.86 -15.93
CA GLY A 60 3.77 2.77 -15.98
C GLY A 60 2.43 2.14 -15.57
N GLU A 61 2.46 1.10 -14.74
CA GLU A 61 1.26 0.42 -14.21
C GLU A 61 0.46 1.28 -13.20
N PHE A 62 1.03 2.41 -12.75
CA PHE A 62 0.41 3.34 -11.82
C PHE A 62 -0.21 4.54 -12.54
N THR A 63 -1.49 4.77 -12.29
CA THR A 63 -2.25 5.89 -12.85
C THR A 63 -2.78 6.78 -11.72
N VAL A 64 -2.82 8.09 -11.96
CA VAL A 64 -3.38 9.06 -11.01
C VAL A 64 -4.71 9.59 -11.55
N PHE A 65 -5.76 9.47 -10.73
CA PHE A 65 -7.06 10.08 -10.96
C PHE A 65 -7.21 11.33 -10.10
N LEU A 66 -7.89 12.36 -10.59
CA LEU A 66 -8.14 13.58 -9.83
C LEU A 66 -9.63 13.65 -9.48
N GLN A 67 -9.95 13.60 -8.18
CA GLN A 67 -11.31 13.77 -7.69
C GLN A 67 -11.53 15.24 -7.29
N PRO A 68 -12.39 16.00 -7.98
CA PRO A 68 -12.61 17.41 -7.65
C PRO A 68 -13.26 17.56 -6.26
N LYS A 69 -12.79 18.55 -5.50
CA LYS A 69 -13.38 18.98 -4.23
C LYS A 69 -14.12 20.30 -4.46
N ILE A 70 -15.44 20.25 -4.33
CA ILE A 70 -16.34 21.37 -4.56
C ILE A 70 -16.62 22.05 -3.22
N GLU A 71 -16.53 23.38 -3.17
CA GLU A 71 -17.02 24.16 -2.05
C GLU A 71 -18.55 24.24 -2.08
N PRO A 72 -19.26 23.77 -1.05
CA PRO A 72 -20.73 23.75 -1.05
C PRO A 72 -21.37 25.14 -1.13
N GLU A 73 -20.71 26.16 -0.58
CA GLU A 73 -21.26 27.51 -0.46
C GLU A 73 -21.34 28.23 -1.81
N HIS A 74 -20.37 28.01 -2.71
CA HIS A 74 -20.28 28.72 -3.99
C HIS A 74 -20.31 27.80 -5.21
N ASN A 75 -20.43 26.48 -5.02
CA ASN A 75 -20.30 25.45 -6.07
C ASN A 75 -19.04 25.63 -6.94
N THR A 76 -17.98 26.20 -6.36
CA THR A 76 -16.70 26.37 -7.05
C THR A 76 -15.79 25.19 -6.73
N VAL A 77 -15.01 24.75 -7.73
CA VAL A 77 -13.95 23.78 -7.47
C VAL A 77 -12.85 24.50 -6.70
N LYS A 78 -12.49 24.00 -5.51
CA LYS A 78 -11.39 24.55 -4.67
C LYS A 78 -10.16 23.65 -4.56
N GLY A 79 -10.26 22.42 -5.05
CA GLY A 79 -9.15 21.48 -5.12
C GLY A 79 -9.47 20.28 -5.98
N ALA A 80 -8.47 19.41 -6.14
CA ALA A 80 -8.68 18.02 -6.49
C ALA A 80 -7.82 17.13 -5.59
N GLU A 81 -8.36 15.98 -5.20
CA GLU A 81 -7.61 14.93 -4.53
C GLU A 81 -6.99 14.00 -5.58
N ALA A 82 -5.69 13.74 -5.44
CA ALA A 82 -4.98 12.80 -6.28
C ALA A 82 -5.15 11.38 -5.73
N LEU A 83 -5.73 10.51 -6.55
CA LEU A 83 -6.03 9.12 -6.23
C LEU A 83 -5.15 8.22 -7.09
N VAL A 84 -4.20 7.55 -6.47
CA VAL A 84 -3.34 6.57 -7.16
C VAL A 84 -4.11 5.27 -7.36
N ARG A 85 -3.99 4.69 -8.55
CA ARG A 85 -4.51 3.38 -8.94
C ARG A 85 -3.38 2.56 -9.53
N TRP A 86 -3.30 1.29 -9.14
CA TRP A 86 -2.37 0.33 -9.70
C TRP A 86 -3.13 -0.66 -10.56
N GLN A 87 -2.90 -0.59 -11.87
CA GLN A 87 -3.43 -1.53 -12.85
C GLN A 87 -2.32 -2.51 -13.22
N THR A 88 -2.48 -3.77 -12.82
CA THR A 88 -1.50 -4.81 -13.10
C THR A 88 -1.51 -5.15 -14.59
N ARG A 89 -0.35 -5.51 -15.15
CA ARG A 89 -0.23 -6.00 -16.53
C ARG A 89 -1.13 -7.17 -16.90
N GLU A 90 -1.54 -7.97 -15.93
CA GLU A 90 -2.48 -9.10 -16.10
C GLU A 90 -3.94 -8.62 -16.24
N GLY A 91 -4.19 -7.30 -16.18
CA GLY A 91 -5.52 -6.71 -16.30
C GLY A 91 -6.29 -6.60 -14.97
N GLY A 92 -5.62 -6.86 -13.85
CA GLY A 92 -6.21 -6.75 -12.51
C GLY A 92 -6.06 -5.35 -11.91
N PHE A 93 -6.98 -4.98 -11.01
CA PHE A 93 -6.84 -3.81 -10.17
C PHE A 93 -6.38 -4.22 -8.77
N MET A 94 -5.32 -3.58 -8.28
CA MET A 94 -4.90 -3.78 -6.89
C MET A 94 -5.60 -2.75 -5.99
N MET A 95 -6.12 -3.24 -4.87
CA MET A 95 -6.78 -2.39 -3.88
C MET A 95 -5.76 -1.43 -3.24
N PRO A 96 -6.10 -0.14 -3.03
CA PRO A 96 -5.20 0.82 -2.39
C PRO A 96 -4.65 0.34 -1.04
N GLY A 97 -5.45 -0.35 -0.23
CA GLY A 97 -5.01 -0.91 1.05
C GLY A 97 -3.83 -1.88 0.94
N ASP A 98 -3.70 -2.59 -0.19
CA ASP A 98 -2.68 -3.62 -0.39
C ASP A 98 -1.31 -3.01 -0.77
N PHE A 99 -1.25 -1.86 -1.45
CA PHE A 99 0.01 -1.30 -1.95
C PHE A 99 0.41 0.05 -1.34
N ILE A 100 -0.54 0.85 -0.83
CA ILE A 100 -0.25 2.16 -0.24
C ILE A 100 0.74 2.07 0.94
N PRO A 101 0.69 1.07 1.84
CA PRO A 101 1.70 0.93 2.90
C PRO A 101 3.13 0.81 2.37
N PHE A 102 3.32 0.12 1.23
CA PHE A 102 4.62 -0.10 0.61
C PHE A 102 5.10 1.15 -0.13
N LEU A 103 4.21 1.85 -0.85
CA LEU A 103 4.53 3.15 -1.48
C LEU A 103 5.04 4.17 -0.46
N ARG A 104 4.47 4.17 0.76
CA ARG A 104 4.91 5.06 1.84
C ARG A 104 6.32 4.72 2.32
N LYS A 105 6.63 3.43 2.46
CA LYS A 105 7.96 2.95 2.93
C LYS A 105 9.08 3.29 1.95
N MET A 106 8.82 3.24 0.65
CA MET A 106 9.85 3.52 -0.35
C MET A 106 10.20 5.03 -0.47
N VAL A 107 9.57 5.92 0.32
CA VAL A 107 9.77 7.40 0.24
C VAL A 107 9.52 7.95 -1.17
N LEU A 108 8.83 7.18 -2.00
CA LEU A 108 8.61 7.49 -3.39
C LEU A 108 7.53 8.57 -3.55
N LEU A 109 6.59 8.69 -2.62
CA LEU A 109 5.50 9.66 -2.71
C LEU A 109 5.96 11.11 -2.99
N SER A 110 7.10 11.57 -2.47
CA SER A 110 7.61 12.93 -2.75
C SER A 110 8.21 13.06 -4.16
N SER A 111 9.02 12.08 -4.59
CA SER A 111 9.64 12.06 -5.93
C SER A 111 8.59 11.83 -7.03
N TRP A 112 7.60 10.99 -6.76
CA TRP A 112 6.53 10.59 -7.67
C TRP A 112 5.54 11.71 -7.96
N THR A 113 5.20 12.49 -6.93
CA THR A 113 4.41 13.70 -7.06
C THR A 113 5.06 14.66 -8.06
N CYS A 114 6.38 14.78 -8.05
CA CYS A 114 7.09 15.65 -9.00
C CYS A 114 7.15 15.07 -10.42
N MET A 115 7.22 13.74 -10.59
CA MET A 115 7.37 13.10 -11.90
C MET A 115 6.03 12.92 -12.63
N TYR A 116 4.99 12.43 -11.95
CA TYR A 116 3.69 12.12 -12.56
C TYR A 116 2.70 13.30 -12.55
N LEU A 117 2.76 14.20 -11.56
CA LEU A 117 1.91 15.40 -11.55
C LEU A 117 2.49 16.55 -12.39
N LYS A 118 3.71 16.42 -12.93
CA LYS A 118 4.25 17.35 -13.94
C LYS A 118 3.91 16.96 -15.38
N GLY A 119 2.84 16.18 -15.59
CA GLY A 119 2.21 16.06 -16.89
C GLY A 119 1.58 17.40 -17.34
N PRO A 120 1.45 17.66 -18.66
CA PRO A 120 0.95 18.93 -19.19
C PRO A 120 -0.47 19.32 -18.73
N ALA A 121 -1.24 18.39 -18.17
CA ALA A 121 -2.61 18.62 -17.69
C ALA A 121 -2.70 19.52 -16.44
N LEU A 122 -1.67 19.54 -15.56
CA LEU A 122 -1.67 20.36 -14.35
C LEU A 122 -0.96 21.71 -14.54
N CYS A 123 -0.08 21.83 -15.53
CA CYS A 123 0.58 23.11 -15.82
C CYS A 123 -0.38 24.15 -16.43
N SER A 124 -1.48 23.71 -17.05
CA SER A 124 -2.54 24.60 -17.57
C SER A 124 -3.62 24.95 -16.55
N ALA A 125 -3.73 24.22 -15.43
CA ALA A 125 -4.74 24.45 -14.41
C ALA A 125 -4.11 25.13 -13.19
N ALA A 126 -4.22 26.46 -13.16
CA ALA A 126 -3.72 27.40 -12.18
C ALA A 126 -3.70 26.94 -10.70
N GLY A 127 -2.51 26.77 -10.11
CA GLY A 127 -2.29 27.08 -8.68
C GLY A 127 -2.91 26.17 -7.61
N TRP A 128 -3.17 24.89 -7.89
CA TRP A 128 -3.81 23.99 -6.92
C TRP A 128 -2.79 23.25 -6.04
N THR A 129 -2.97 23.31 -4.73
CA THR A 129 -2.26 22.50 -3.75
C THR A 129 -2.94 21.13 -3.61
N ALA A 130 -2.20 20.04 -3.85
CA ALA A 130 -2.68 18.69 -3.62
C ALA A 130 -2.89 18.45 -2.11
N VAL A 131 -4.16 18.41 -1.68
CA VAL A 131 -4.51 18.08 -0.29
C VAL A 131 -4.56 16.56 -0.17
N TRP A 132 -3.46 15.98 0.31
CA TRP A 132 -3.36 14.57 0.69
C TRP A 132 -3.92 14.38 2.09
N ASN A 133 -5.23 14.44 2.24
CA ASN A 133 -5.86 14.01 3.47
C ASN A 133 -7.09 13.11 3.19
N GLN A 134 -6.83 11.82 3.40
CA GLN A 134 -7.70 10.83 4.05
C GLN A 134 -8.95 10.38 3.31
N PHE A 135 -8.82 9.38 2.43
CA PHE A 135 -9.84 8.33 2.26
C PHE A 135 -9.19 6.96 1.98
N LEU A 136 -8.85 6.25 3.06
CA LEU A 136 -8.49 4.83 3.01
C LEU A 136 -9.70 3.89 3.25
N TYR A 137 -10.91 4.42 3.41
CA TYR A 137 -12.13 3.63 3.61
C TYR A 137 -13.34 4.37 3.04
N GLN A 138 -13.69 4.07 1.79
CA GLN A 138 -15.08 4.02 1.32
C GLN A 138 -15.22 2.78 0.44
#